data_AF-A0A0N4UHV0-F1
#
_entry.id   AF-A0A0N4UHV0-F1
#
_cell.length_a   1.000
_cell.length_b   1.000
_cell.length_c   1.000
_cell.angle_alpha   90.00
_cell.angle_beta   90.00
_cell.angle_gamma   90.00
#
_symmetry.space_group_name_H-M   'P 1'
#
loop_
_entity.id
_entity.type
_entity.pdbx_description
1 polymer ?
#
loop_
_entity_poly.entity_id
_entity_poly.type
_entity_poly.pdbx_seq_one_letter_code
_entity_poly.pdbx_strand_id
1 'polypeptide(L)'
;LRDKKTGKILNENSVKNKLVELEKFAVDSEERTKLERNLRGIINRLNEQTLLVALRNISEAFAVNGHNDVKQILFEMIYKSIVVAYRLPDRIIIEYAVLLALIHTKVSADITSHFIEKFILEYLNVVDSPPEGKCMENLSILLAHLYNFRNELAMSVSDIINAAEHGRWWLVGSAWVPSGDSTVAAVEDSGLNFAEPIIDLAKRSRMSTSTRKKIFCTLVSSRDEVDAFEKLMRLSLKGHQEREIIYINIHCVLLEPSYNPFYAAVIEQFCCFHKRFKLTLQYAIWDRIKELSSMEMWQRTNLALLIGECIMKRSVGITVLKVGCKYLTEIRHILANSSEDSVADLFKIIVKSSDQRLFIQGLQIFIQMMLQTNESDDGSKFYSKLKFLSSILDDDSNY
;
A
#
# COMPACT_ATOMS: atom_id res chain seq x y z
N LEU A 1 5.16 -0.51 32.90
CA LEU A 1 3.91 -0.90 33.61
C LEU A 1 4.09 -0.60 35.10
N ARG A 2 3.24 0.24 35.71
CA ARG A 2 3.29 0.49 37.17
C ARG A 2 2.53 -0.61 37.91
N ASP A 3 3.06 -1.06 39.03
CA ASP A 3 2.34 -1.95 39.94
C ASP A 3 1.15 -1.20 40.56
N LYS A 4 -0.08 -1.69 40.34
CA LYS A 4 -1.32 -1.03 40.79
C LYS A 4 -1.45 -0.96 42.31
N LYS A 5 -0.68 -1.74 43.09
CA LYS A 5 -0.72 -1.71 44.57
C LYS A 5 0.34 -0.81 45.18
N THR A 6 1.49 -0.64 44.53
CA THR A 6 2.65 0.04 45.13
C THR A 6 3.07 1.30 44.38
N GLY A 7 2.48 1.59 43.21
CA GLY A 7 2.71 2.82 42.44
C GLY A 7 4.11 2.98 41.85
N LYS A 8 5.04 2.08 42.16
CA LYS A 8 6.42 2.10 41.65
C LYS A 8 6.47 1.63 40.19
N ILE A 9 7.35 2.27 39.43
CA ILE A 9 7.69 1.92 38.06
C ILE A 9 8.50 0.62 38.12
N LEU A 10 7.97 -0.46 37.52
CA LEU A 10 8.64 -1.76 37.51
C LEU A 10 9.86 -1.69 36.57
N ASN A 11 11.01 -2.10 37.08
CA ASN A 11 12.27 -2.20 36.34
C ASN A 11 12.14 -3.23 35.18
N GLU A 12 12.82 -3.01 34.04
CA GLU A 12 12.63 -3.78 32.80
C GLU A 12 12.79 -5.29 32.98
N ASN A 13 13.74 -5.71 33.82
CA ASN A 13 13.94 -7.12 34.15
C ASN A 13 12.75 -7.75 34.91
N SER A 14 12.03 -6.97 35.72
CA SER A 14 10.85 -7.44 36.44
C SER A 14 9.64 -7.59 35.52
N VAL A 15 9.54 -6.77 34.47
CA VAL A 15 8.47 -6.83 33.46
C VAL A 15 8.69 -8.02 32.51
N LYS A 16 9.93 -8.25 32.05
CA LYS A 16 10.30 -9.45 31.29
C LYS A 16 10.02 -10.73 32.10
N ASN A 17 10.40 -10.76 33.37
CA ASN A 17 10.12 -11.91 34.24
C ASN A 17 8.63 -12.13 34.48
N LYS A 18 7.82 -11.07 34.66
CA LYS A 18 6.36 -11.19 34.78
C LYS A 18 5.68 -11.63 33.49
N LEU A 19 6.18 -11.21 32.32
CA LEU A 19 5.71 -11.69 31.02
C LEU A 19 6.03 -13.17 30.83
N VAL A 20 7.25 -13.60 31.16
CA VAL A 20 7.66 -15.01 31.15
C VAL A 20 6.86 -15.84 32.16
N GLU A 21 6.54 -15.30 33.34
CA GLU A 21 5.64 -15.95 34.31
C GLU A 21 4.22 -16.05 33.76
N LEU A 22 3.67 -15.00 33.15
CA LEU A 22 2.33 -15.02 32.54
C LEU A 22 2.26 -15.97 31.33
N GLU A 23 3.33 -16.10 30.56
CA GLU A 23 3.48 -17.10 29.49
C GLU A 23 3.56 -18.54 30.03
N LYS A 24 4.16 -18.73 31.21
CA LYS A 24 4.15 -20.02 31.94
C LYS A 24 2.79 -20.36 32.57
N PHE A 25 1.98 -19.36 32.90
CA PHE A 25 0.61 -19.54 33.43
C PHE A 25 -0.46 -19.73 32.33
N ALA A 26 -0.10 -19.69 31.04
CA ALA A 26 -0.98 -20.11 29.96
C ALA A 26 -1.14 -21.63 30.01
N VAL A 27 -2.09 -22.05 30.86
CA VAL A 27 -2.57 -23.41 31.08
C VAL A 27 -2.58 -24.20 29.78
N ASP A 28 -1.95 -25.37 29.81
CA ASP A 28 -1.90 -26.36 28.74
C ASP A 28 -3.32 -26.86 28.44
N SER A 29 -4.07 -26.07 27.65
CA SER A 29 -5.43 -26.39 27.22
C SER A 29 -5.35 -27.50 26.18
N GLU A 30 -6.24 -28.50 26.28
CA GLU A 30 -6.37 -29.58 25.29
C GLU A 30 -6.52 -29.02 23.85
N GLU A 31 -7.11 -27.82 23.72
CA GLU A 31 -7.25 -27.08 22.47
C GLU A 31 -5.90 -26.61 21.92
N ARG A 32 -4.97 -26.16 22.78
CA ARG A 32 -3.61 -25.76 22.41
C ARG A 32 -2.82 -26.96 21.89
N THR A 33 -2.93 -28.11 22.54
CA THR A 33 -2.26 -29.35 22.11
C THR A 33 -2.82 -29.85 20.76
N LYS A 34 -4.14 -29.74 20.55
CA LYS A 34 -4.78 -30.05 19.26
C LYS A 34 -4.29 -29.10 18.16
N LEU A 35 -4.22 -27.81 18.45
CA LEU A 35 -3.70 -26.80 17.54
C LEU A 35 -2.23 -27.07 17.18
N GLU A 36 -1.41 -27.42 18.17
CA GLU A 36 0.00 -27.75 17.96
C GLU A 36 0.17 -28.96 17.05
N ARG A 37 -0.59 -30.04 17.28
CA ARG A 37 -0.57 -31.22 16.42
C ARG A 37 -0.97 -30.89 14.98
N ASN A 38 -1.99 -30.05 14.79
CA ASN A 38 -2.45 -29.61 13.48
C ASN A 38 -1.35 -28.80 12.75
N LEU A 39 -0.88 -27.72 13.37
CA LEU A 39 0.13 -26.84 12.78
C LEU A 39 1.44 -27.57 12.50
N ARG A 40 1.88 -28.46 13.39
CA ARG A 40 3.06 -29.31 13.17
C ARG A 40 2.89 -30.20 11.94
N GLY A 41 1.71 -30.80 11.77
CA GLY A 41 1.39 -31.61 10.60
C GLY A 41 1.45 -30.84 9.28
N ILE A 42 1.04 -29.57 9.31
CA ILE A 42 1.13 -28.66 8.14
C ILE A 42 2.59 -28.36 7.80
N ILE A 43 3.38 -27.94 8.79
CA ILE A 43 4.79 -27.55 8.60
C ILE A 43 5.65 -28.75 8.15
N ASN A 44 5.42 -29.94 8.69
CA ASN A 44 6.19 -31.14 8.32
C ASN A 44 5.87 -31.68 6.92
N ARG A 45 4.73 -31.31 6.35
CA ARG A 45 4.33 -31.69 4.98
C ARG A 45 4.54 -30.56 3.98
N LEU A 46 5.17 -29.47 4.41
CA LEU A 46 5.39 -28.30 3.56
C LEU A 46 6.32 -28.67 2.41
N ASN A 47 5.85 -28.41 1.20
CA ASN A 47 6.61 -28.41 -0.03
C ASN A 47 5.88 -27.51 -1.04
N GLU A 48 6.50 -27.32 -2.20
CA GLU A 48 5.92 -26.54 -3.31
C GLU A 48 4.45 -26.89 -3.65
N GLN A 49 4.06 -28.16 -3.63
CA GLN A 49 2.70 -28.60 -3.98
C GLN A 49 1.70 -28.35 -2.83
N THR A 50 2.15 -28.44 -1.58
CA THR A 50 1.30 -28.30 -0.40
C THR A 50 1.23 -26.87 0.12
N LEU A 51 2.06 -25.96 -0.40
CA LEU A 51 2.19 -24.57 0.05
C LEU A 51 0.85 -23.81 0.14
N LEU A 52 0.01 -23.87 -0.91
CA LEU A 52 -1.29 -23.18 -0.92
C LEU A 52 -2.30 -23.81 0.06
N VAL A 53 -2.25 -25.14 0.22
CA VAL A 53 -3.09 -25.86 1.18
C VAL A 53 -2.66 -25.51 2.61
N ALA A 54 -1.36 -25.47 2.87
CA ALA A 54 -0.79 -25.03 4.13
C ALA A 54 -1.24 -23.61 4.48
N LEU A 55 -1.14 -22.67 3.53
CA LEU A 55 -1.58 -21.30 3.72
C LEU A 55 -3.07 -21.20 4.11
N ARG A 56 -3.94 -21.93 3.40
CA ARG A 56 -5.37 -21.95 3.70
C ARG A 56 -5.64 -22.51 5.11
N ASN A 57 -5.02 -23.64 5.45
CA ASN A 57 -5.21 -24.27 6.75
C ASN A 57 -4.67 -23.40 7.90
N ILE A 58 -3.57 -22.67 7.68
CA ILE A 58 -3.05 -21.69 8.65
C ILE A 58 -4.01 -20.51 8.80
N SER A 59 -4.60 -20.03 7.71
CA SER A 59 -5.63 -18.98 7.74
C SER A 59 -6.86 -19.40 8.55
N GLU A 60 -7.33 -20.64 8.37
CA GLU A 60 -8.44 -21.21 9.13
C GLU A 60 -8.08 -21.36 10.61
N ALA A 61 -6.89 -21.87 10.91
CA ALA A 61 -6.39 -21.99 12.28
C ALA A 61 -6.29 -20.62 12.97
N PHE A 62 -5.84 -19.59 12.26
CA PHE A 62 -5.73 -18.23 12.78
C PHE A 62 -7.10 -17.59 13.04
N ALA A 63 -8.12 -17.90 12.23
CA ALA A 63 -9.47 -17.35 12.41
C ALA A 63 -10.23 -17.96 13.60
N VAL A 64 -9.95 -19.22 13.95
CA VAL A 64 -10.70 -19.97 14.97
C VAL A 64 -10.02 -19.96 16.34
N ASN A 65 -8.68 -19.91 16.38
CA ASN A 65 -7.92 -20.07 17.62
C ASN A 65 -7.35 -18.74 18.13
N GLY A 66 -6.88 -18.71 19.38
CA GLY A 66 -6.19 -17.57 19.96
C GLY A 66 -5.00 -17.15 19.08
N HIS A 67 -4.99 -15.90 18.60
CA HIS A 67 -3.95 -15.40 17.70
C HIS A 67 -2.54 -15.56 18.29
N ASN A 68 -2.39 -15.39 19.61
CA ASN A 68 -1.09 -15.55 20.27
C ASN A 68 -0.61 -17.01 20.26
N ASP A 69 -1.50 -17.97 20.48
CA ASP A 69 -1.15 -19.39 20.44
C ASP A 69 -0.73 -19.81 19.03
N VAL A 70 -1.47 -19.38 18.01
CA VAL A 70 -1.13 -19.65 16.60
C VAL A 70 0.24 -19.06 16.25
N LYS A 71 0.50 -17.80 16.62
CA LYS A 71 1.79 -17.13 16.38
C LYS A 71 2.95 -17.83 17.07
N GLN A 72 2.78 -18.21 18.34
CA GLN A 72 3.82 -18.87 19.12
C GLN A 72 4.11 -20.27 18.56
N ILE A 73 3.07 -21.07 18.33
CA ILE A 73 3.23 -22.43 17.81
C ILE A 73 3.84 -22.42 16.41
N LEU A 74 3.39 -21.54 15.51
CA LEU A 74 3.95 -21.44 14.16
C LEU A 74 5.44 -21.11 14.19
N PHE A 75 5.84 -20.15 15.04
CA PHE A 75 7.26 -19.85 15.25
C PHE A 75 8.02 -21.08 15.73
N GLU A 76 7.55 -21.73 16.80
CA GLU A 76 8.23 -22.89 17.35
C GLU A 76 8.36 -24.03 16.34
N MET A 77 7.33 -24.30 15.53
CA MET A 77 7.36 -25.39 14.56
C MET A 77 8.36 -25.11 13.43
N ILE A 78 8.29 -23.93 12.81
CA ILE A 78 9.21 -23.57 11.72
C ILE A 78 10.65 -23.46 12.25
N TYR A 79 10.85 -22.82 13.40
CA TYR A 79 12.18 -22.67 14.00
C TYR A 79 12.82 -24.03 14.32
N LYS A 80 12.08 -24.95 14.96
CA LYS A 80 12.55 -26.32 15.25
C LYS A 80 12.86 -27.12 13.97
N SER A 81 12.14 -26.88 12.88
CA SER A 81 12.42 -27.53 11.58
C SER A 81 13.73 -27.05 10.94
N ILE A 82 14.20 -25.84 11.28
CA ILE A 82 15.41 -25.24 10.70
C ILE A 82 16.63 -25.46 11.59
N VAL A 83 16.44 -25.44 12.91
CA VAL A 83 17.49 -25.71 13.91
C VAL A 83 17.74 -27.21 14.04
N VAL A 84 18.46 -27.73 13.06
CA VAL A 84 18.93 -29.12 13.02
C VAL A 84 20.46 -29.18 12.89
N ALA A 85 21.07 -30.25 13.38
CA ALA A 85 22.53 -30.39 13.41
C ALA A 85 23.17 -30.55 12.02
N TYR A 86 22.39 -30.94 11.00
CA TYR A 86 22.84 -31.16 9.63
C TYR A 86 22.39 -30.02 8.69
N ARG A 87 23.05 -29.91 7.54
CA ARG A 87 22.71 -28.90 6.52
C ARG A 87 21.42 -29.30 5.80
N LEU A 88 20.39 -28.47 5.89
CA LEU A 88 19.14 -28.69 5.17
C LEU A 88 19.33 -28.36 3.68
N PRO A 89 18.60 -28.99 2.74
CA PRO A 89 18.57 -28.54 1.36
C PRO A 89 17.98 -27.13 1.23
N ASP A 90 18.58 -26.27 0.41
CA ASP A 90 18.12 -24.87 0.19
C ASP A 90 16.65 -24.81 -0.24
N ARG A 91 16.20 -25.81 -1.01
CA ARG A 91 14.80 -25.95 -1.42
C ARG A 91 13.83 -25.95 -0.23
N ILE A 92 14.17 -26.64 0.86
CA ILE A 92 13.30 -26.70 2.04
C ILE A 92 13.28 -25.34 2.77
N ILE A 93 14.44 -24.67 2.84
CA ILE A 93 14.58 -23.39 3.54
C ILE A 93 13.80 -22.28 2.81
N ILE A 94 13.89 -22.23 1.47
CA ILE A 94 13.14 -21.24 0.69
C ILE A 94 11.62 -21.47 0.78
N GLU A 95 11.15 -22.72 0.92
CA GLU A 95 9.71 -23.02 1.10
C GLU A 95 9.16 -22.38 2.39
N TYR A 96 9.94 -22.38 3.49
CA TYR A 96 9.56 -21.65 4.71
C TYR A 96 9.52 -20.14 4.51
N ALA A 97 10.52 -19.57 3.82
CA ALA A 97 10.55 -18.13 3.54
C ALA A 97 9.37 -17.69 2.65
N VAL A 98 9.05 -18.47 1.61
CA VAL A 98 7.90 -18.22 0.74
C VAL A 98 6.59 -18.34 1.51
N LEU A 99 6.44 -19.37 2.38
CA LEU A 99 5.25 -19.51 3.22
C LEU A 99 5.08 -18.27 4.12
N LEU A 100 6.14 -17.77 4.74
CA LEU A 100 6.08 -16.56 5.56
C LEU A 100 5.68 -15.34 4.73
N ALA A 101 6.25 -15.12 3.54
CA ALA A 101 5.84 -14.02 2.66
C ALA A 101 4.35 -14.11 2.24
N LEU A 102 3.86 -15.33 1.99
CA LEU A 102 2.44 -15.56 1.69
C LEU A 102 1.54 -15.31 2.89
N ILE A 103 1.93 -15.75 4.10
CA ILE A 103 1.19 -15.48 5.33
C ILE A 103 1.10 -13.97 5.59
N HIS A 104 2.19 -13.23 5.37
CA HIS A 104 2.22 -11.77 5.54
C HIS A 104 1.17 -11.08 4.66
N THR A 105 1.12 -11.46 3.38
CA THR A 105 0.27 -10.79 2.38
C THR A 105 -1.18 -11.29 2.36
N LYS A 106 -1.44 -12.54 2.76
CA LYS A 106 -2.77 -13.18 2.62
C LYS A 106 -3.49 -13.47 3.93
N VAL A 107 -2.77 -13.65 5.03
CA VAL A 107 -3.35 -14.05 6.32
C VAL A 107 -3.24 -12.90 7.32
N SER A 108 -2.04 -12.62 7.80
CA SER A 108 -1.79 -11.53 8.74
C SER A 108 -0.31 -11.21 8.85
N ALA A 109 0.03 -9.92 8.72
CA ALA A 109 1.36 -9.40 9.01
C ALA A 109 1.75 -9.60 10.50
N ASP A 110 0.78 -9.73 11.41
CA ASP A 110 1.03 -9.96 12.85
C ASP A 110 1.72 -11.32 13.11
N ILE A 111 1.49 -12.32 12.25
CA ILE A 111 2.11 -13.64 12.40
C ILE A 111 3.60 -13.57 12.04
N THR A 112 3.90 -12.89 10.95
CA THR A 112 5.26 -12.83 10.39
C THR A 112 6.14 -11.86 11.13
N SER A 113 5.60 -10.74 11.61
CA SER A 113 6.32 -9.83 12.52
C SER A 113 6.76 -10.53 13.81
N HIS A 114 5.84 -11.26 14.46
CA HIS A 114 6.17 -12.10 15.61
C HIS A 114 7.23 -13.16 15.29
N PHE A 115 7.13 -13.81 14.12
CA PHE A 115 8.12 -14.79 13.68
C PHE A 115 9.50 -14.15 13.52
N ILE A 116 9.60 -13.05 12.78
CA ILE A 116 10.85 -12.37 12.45
C ILE A 116 11.52 -11.84 13.71
N GLU A 117 10.79 -11.21 14.63
CA GLU A 117 11.37 -10.69 15.88
C GLU A 117 12.01 -11.81 16.69
N LYS A 118 11.24 -12.87 16.99
CA LYS A 118 11.77 -13.99 17.74
C LYS A 118 12.92 -14.67 16.99
N PHE A 119 12.81 -14.79 15.67
CA PHE A 119 13.85 -15.37 14.83
C PHE A 119 15.16 -14.59 14.93
N ILE A 120 15.12 -13.25 14.81
CA ILE A 120 16.34 -12.43 14.88
C ILE A 120 16.94 -12.48 16.28
N LEU A 121 16.12 -12.39 17.34
CA LEU A 121 16.61 -12.51 18.71
C LEU A 121 17.30 -13.85 18.97
N GLU A 122 16.68 -14.95 18.54
CA GLU A 122 17.27 -16.29 18.67
C GLU A 122 18.50 -16.46 17.77
N TYR A 123 18.50 -15.87 16.57
CA TYR A 123 19.64 -15.88 15.66
C TYR A 123 20.84 -15.16 16.27
N LEU A 124 20.64 -13.98 16.87
CA LEU A 124 21.70 -13.25 17.57
C LEU A 124 22.28 -14.07 18.73
N ASN A 125 21.42 -14.71 19.53
CA ASN A 125 21.88 -15.61 20.60
C ASN A 125 22.74 -16.77 20.06
N VAL A 126 22.35 -17.34 18.92
CA VAL A 126 23.09 -18.39 18.22
C VAL A 126 24.41 -17.87 17.64
N VAL A 127 24.46 -16.62 17.19
CA VAL A 127 25.70 -16.00 16.70
C VAL A 127 26.67 -15.75 17.86
N ASP A 128 26.18 -15.28 19.01
CA ASP A 128 26.98 -15.04 20.21
C ASP A 128 27.54 -16.35 20.80
N SER A 129 26.78 -17.43 20.73
CA SER A 129 27.16 -18.76 21.20
C SER A 129 26.85 -19.83 20.14
N PRO A 130 27.71 -19.98 19.10
CA PRO A 130 27.46 -20.90 18.00
C PRO A 130 27.35 -22.36 18.49
N PRO A 131 26.20 -23.03 18.26
CA PRO A 131 26.05 -24.44 18.57
C PRO A 131 26.92 -25.30 17.64
N GLU A 132 27.31 -26.47 18.12
CA GLU A 132 27.95 -27.47 17.25
C GLU A 132 26.99 -27.94 16.16
N GLY A 133 27.44 -27.92 14.89
CA GLY A 133 26.70 -28.41 13.74
C GLY A 133 26.43 -27.35 12.66
N LYS A 134 25.42 -27.61 11.82
CA LYS A 134 25.07 -26.79 10.65
C LYS A 134 23.83 -25.92 10.84
N CYS A 135 23.33 -25.80 12.08
CA CYS A 135 22.14 -25.00 12.39
C CYS A 135 22.35 -23.51 12.07
N MET A 136 23.52 -22.93 12.39
CA MET A 136 23.85 -21.54 12.08
C MET A 136 23.81 -21.28 10.57
N GLU A 137 24.33 -22.20 9.74
CA GLU A 137 24.25 -22.09 8.28
C GLU A 137 22.79 -22.09 7.80
N ASN A 138 21.97 -23.03 8.30
CA ASN A 138 20.55 -23.10 7.93
C ASN A 138 19.80 -21.80 8.29
N LEU A 139 20.04 -21.26 9.48
CA LEU A 139 19.44 -20.01 9.94
C LEU A 139 19.91 -18.81 9.11
N SER A 140 21.21 -18.75 8.77
CA SER A 140 21.78 -17.69 7.92
C SER A 140 21.14 -17.67 6.53
N ILE A 141 20.88 -18.86 5.97
CA ILE A 141 20.23 -18.99 4.66
C ILE A 141 18.75 -18.60 4.75
N LEU A 142 18.05 -18.96 5.83
CA LEU A 142 16.69 -18.48 6.05
C LEU A 142 16.67 -16.95 6.12
N LEU A 143 17.58 -16.33 6.87
CA LEU A 143 17.69 -14.88 6.96
C LEU A 143 17.92 -14.25 5.58
N ALA A 144 18.79 -14.84 4.76
CA ALA A 144 19.03 -14.38 3.39
C ALA A 144 17.77 -14.48 2.51
N HIS A 145 17.02 -15.58 2.60
CA HIS A 145 15.74 -15.71 1.87
C HIS A 145 14.68 -14.73 2.38
N LEU A 146 14.58 -14.52 3.69
CA LEU A 146 13.67 -13.52 4.27
C LEU A 146 14.01 -12.10 3.79
N TYR A 147 15.30 -11.78 3.67
CA TYR A 147 15.76 -10.51 3.11
C TYR A 147 15.45 -10.35 1.61
N ASN A 148 15.43 -11.44 0.84
CA ASN A 148 14.98 -11.40 -0.54
C ASN A 148 13.49 -11.02 -0.64
N PHE A 149 12.67 -11.40 0.35
CA PHE A 149 11.26 -11.02 0.47
C PHE A 149 11.02 -9.76 1.30
N ARG A 150 12.06 -8.92 1.49
CA ARG A 150 11.96 -7.71 2.35
C ARG A 150 10.86 -6.73 1.93
N ASN A 151 10.54 -6.68 0.64
CA ASN A 151 9.49 -5.80 0.13
C ASN A 151 8.10 -6.31 0.52
N GLU A 152 7.89 -7.62 0.39
CA GLU A 152 6.64 -8.30 0.77
C GLU A 152 6.44 -8.35 2.28
N LEU A 153 7.53 -8.46 3.04
CA LEU A 153 7.54 -8.52 4.50
C LEU A 153 7.66 -7.14 5.18
N ALA A 154 7.81 -6.07 4.39
CA ALA A 154 8.04 -4.70 4.85
C ALA A 154 9.18 -4.58 5.90
N MET A 155 10.29 -5.30 5.68
CA MET A 155 11.47 -5.28 6.56
C MET A 155 12.57 -4.39 5.99
N SER A 156 13.11 -3.48 6.79
CA SER A 156 14.34 -2.75 6.46
C SER A 156 15.58 -3.37 7.10
N VAL A 157 16.77 -3.05 6.57
CA VAL A 157 18.05 -3.50 7.17
C VAL A 157 18.23 -2.93 8.58
N SER A 158 17.78 -1.69 8.82
CA SER A 158 17.79 -1.06 10.14
C SER A 158 16.95 -1.83 11.15
N ASP A 159 15.82 -2.41 10.74
CA ASP A 159 14.96 -3.18 11.64
C ASP A 159 15.62 -4.49 12.08
N ILE A 160 16.41 -5.11 11.19
CA ILE A 160 17.16 -6.33 11.50
C ILE A 160 18.27 -6.04 12.51
N ILE A 161 19.01 -4.95 12.30
CA ILE A 161 20.14 -4.57 13.16
C ILE A 161 19.65 -4.20 14.56
N ASN A 162 18.52 -3.48 14.64
CA ASN A 162 18.05 -2.91 15.89
C ASN A 162 16.99 -3.76 16.61
N ALA A 163 16.80 -5.02 16.19
CA ALA A 163 15.76 -5.91 16.72
C ALA A 163 15.86 -6.17 18.24
N ALA A 164 17.08 -6.16 18.81
CA ALA A 164 17.31 -6.35 20.24
C ALA A 164 16.94 -5.12 21.10
N GLU A 165 17.05 -3.92 20.53
CA GLU A 165 16.83 -2.65 21.22
C GLU A 165 15.38 -2.16 21.04
N HIS A 166 14.78 -2.40 19.88
CA HIS A 166 13.46 -1.89 19.51
C HIS A 166 12.33 -2.88 19.82
N GLY A 167 12.55 -3.80 20.76
CA GLY A 167 11.60 -4.85 21.12
C GLY A 167 10.17 -4.32 21.14
N ARG A 168 9.31 -4.93 20.32
CA ARG A 168 7.96 -4.50 19.90
C ARG A 168 7.91 -3.47 18.75
N TRP A 169 8.38 -3.87 17.58
CA TRP A 169 8.23 -3.10 16.34
C TRP A 169 6.84 -3.25 15.65
N TRP A 170 5.83 -3.81 16.33
CA TRP A 170 4.42 -3.83 15.85
C TRP A 170 3.35 -3.53 16.92
N LEU A 171 3.68 -2.87 18.03
CA LEU A 171 2.64 -2.02 18.62
C LEU A 171 2.46 -0.84 17.66
N VAL A 172 1.38 -0.87 16.86
CA VAL A 172 0.95 0.27 16.04
C VAL A 172 0.89 1.50 16.96
N GLY A 173 1.86 2.41 16.84
CA GLY A 173 1.96 3.64 17.66
C GLY A 173 3.24 3.84 18.49
N SER A 174 4.23 2.94 18.46
CA SER A 174 5.51 3.15 19.19
C SER A 174 6.73 2.90 18.30
N ALA A 175 6.83 3.62 17.19
CA ALA A 175 8.16 3.89 16.63
C ALA A 175 8.92 4.68 17.69
N TRP A 176 10.00 4.12 18.23
CA TRP A 176 10.87 4.83 19.14
C TRP A 176 11.48 6.01 18.37
N VAL A 177 11.05 7.22 18.73
CA VAL A 177 11.64 8.48 18.28
C VAL A 177 12.67 8.89 19.33
N PRO A 178 13.86 9.37 18.95
CA PRO A 178 14.86 9.85 19.91
C PRO A 178 14.19 10.84 20.86
N SER A 179 14.38 10.62 22.17
CA SER A 179 13.78 11.46 23.20
C SER A 179 14.38 12.87 23.15
N GLY A 180 13.64 13.77 22.50
CA GLY A 180 13.77 15.21 22.55
C GLY A 180 12.41 15.81 22.24
N ASP A 181 11.68 16.16 23.30
CA ASP A 181 10.42 16.92 23.31
C ASP A 181 9.25 16.43 22.45
N SER A 182 8.32 15.70 23.09
CA SER A 182 6.97 16.23 23.39
C SER A 182 6.02 15.14 23.88
N THR A 183 5.24 15.49 24.89
CA THR A 183 4.21 14.72 25.59
C THR A 183 3.14 14.11 24.68
N VAL A 184 2.89 12.80 24.75
CA VAL A 184 1.50 12.27 24.75
C VAL A 184 1.40 10.90 25.46
N ALA A 185 0.40 10.79 26.32
CA ALA A 185 0.04 9.62 27.12
C ALA A 185 -0.76 8.57 26.31
N ALA A 186 -0.86 7.39 26.93
CA ALA A 186 -1.67 6.21 26.61
C ALA A 186 -2.82 6.39 25.60
N VAL A 187 -2.81 5.54 24.56
CA VAL A 187 -3.86 5.45 23.54
C VAL A 187 -4.95 4.48 24.01
N GLU A 188 -6.04 5.04 24.53
CA GLU A 188 -7.38 4.49 24.36
C GLU A 188 -7.99 5.13 23.11
N ASP A 189 -8.60 4.29 22.27
CA ASP A 189 -9.35 4.61 21.05
C ASP A 189 -8.56 5.24 19.89
N SER A 190 -8.85 4.77 18.68
CA SER A 190 -8.27 5.24 17.42
C SER A 190 -8.87 6.58 16.99
N GLY A 191 -8.82 7.57 17.89
CA GLY A 191 -9.05 8.97 17.62
C GLY A 191 -7.74 9.59 17.13
N LEU A 192 -7.60 9.75 15.81
CA LEU A 192 -6.70 10.80 15.31
C LEU A 192 -7.28 12.11 15.85
N ASN A 193 -6.69 12.65 16.91
CA ASN A 193 -7.03 13.96 17.46
C ASN A 193 -6.54 15.02 16.48
N PHE A 194 -7.29 15.19 15.39
CA PHE A 194 -7.15 16.34 14.50
C PHE A 194 -7.69 17.56 15.25
N ALA A 195 -7.07 18.73 15.06
CA ALA A 195 -7.58 19.96 15.64
C ALA A 195 -9.05 20.17 15.24
N GLU A 196 -9.90 20.61 16.18
CA GLU A 196 -11.31 20.95 15.95
C GLU A 196 -11.61 21.67 14.62
N PRO A 197 -10.84 22.69 14.18
CA PRO A 197 -11.07 23.35 12.90
C PRO A 197 -10.97 22.44 11.67
N ILE A 198 -10.09 21.42 11.68
CA ILE A 198 -9.91 20.48 10.57
C ILE A 198 -11.07 19.47 10.53
N ILE A 199 -11.58 19.07 11.70
CA ILE A 199 -12.74 18.17 11.81
C ILE A 199 -14.02 18.87 11.31
N ASP A 200 -14.17 20.16 11.62
CA ASP A 200 -15.30 20.96 11.14
C ASP A 200 -15.19 21.27 9.64
N LEU A 201 -13.97 21.44 9.11
CA LEU A 201 -13.74 21.49 7.67
C LEU A 201 -14.17 20.19 6.97
N ALA A 202 -13.85 19.02 7.55
CA ALA A 202 -14.29 17.73 7.01
C ALA A 202 -15.82 17.59 6.96
N LYS A 203 -16.54 18.10 7.97
CA LYS A 203 -18.01 18.11 8.00
C LYS A 203 -18.58 19.03 6.91
N ARG A 204 -18.00 20.22 6.74
CA ARG A 204 -18.40 21.18 5.67
C ARG A 204 -18.16 20.61 4.27
N SER A 205 -17.09 19.83 4.10
CA SER A 205 -16.74 19.12 2.85
C SER A 205 -17.60 17.88 2.55
N ARG A 206 -18.72 17.68 3.27
CA ARG A 206 -19.69 16.57 3.10
C ARG A 206 -19.11 15.16 3.35
N MET A 207 -18.10 15.03 4.21
CA MET A 207 -17.57 13.73 4.63
C MET A 207 -18.46 13.14 5.74
N SER A 208 -19.40 12.26 5.39
CA SER A 208 -20.38 11.69 6.33
C SER A 208 -19.81 10.58 7.22
N THR A 209 -18.89 9.76 6.70
CA THR A 209 -18.35 8.58 7.40
C THR A 209 -17.06 8.89 8.16
N SER A 210 -16.83 8.16 9.27
CA SER A 210 -15.61 8.30 10.09
C SER A 210 -14.34 8.02 9.30
N THR A 211 -14.36 7.04 8.39
CA THR A 211 -13.24 6.73 7.49
C THR A 211 -12.92 7.88 6.54
N ARG A 212 -13.95 8.49 5.92
CA ARG A 212 -13.76 9.62 5.01
C ARG A 212 -13.18 10.85 5.72
N LYS A 213 -13.67 11.13 6.94
CA LYS A 213 -13.12 12.20 7.79
C LYS A 213 -11.65 11.93 8.13
N LYS A 214 -11.29 10.70 8.53
CA LYS A 214 -9.90 10.34 8.85
C LYS A 214 -8.97 10.53 7.66
N ILE A 215 -9.35 10.06 6.46
CA ILE A 215 -8.55 10.25 5.24
C ILE A 215 -8.42 11.74 4.88
N PHE A 216 -9.53 12.49 4.89
CA PHE A 216 -9.55 13.91 4.56
C PHE A 216 -8.66 14.72 5.51
N CYS A 217 -8.83 14.54 6.82
CA CYS A 217 -8.01 15.23 7.81
C CYS A 217 -6.53 14.85 7.68
N THR A 218 -6.23 13.60 7.33
CA THR A 218 -4.85 13.16 7.06
C THR A 218 -4.26 13.88 5.85
N LEU A 219 -5.01 13.96 4.74
CA LEU A 219 -4.58 14.67 3.53
C LEU A 219 -4.31 16.15 3.78
N VAL A 220 -5.25 16.84 4.44
CA VAL A 220 -5.15 18.28 4.71
C VAL A 220 -4.07 18.61 5.74
N SER A 221 -3.77 17.69 6.66
CA SER A 221 -2.73 17.88 7.68
C SER A 221 -1.33 17.44 7.23
N SER A 222 -1.20 16.92 6.01
CA SER A 222 0.09 16.47 5.48
C SER A 222 0.82 17.63 4.83
N ARG A 223 2.16 17.61 4.92
CA ARG A 223 3.00 18.68 4.38
C ARG A 223 3.28 18.46 2.90
N ASP A 224 3.65 17.23 2.57
CA ASP A 224 4.12 16.81 1.25
C ASP A 224 3.48 15.47 0.85
N GLU A 225 3.56 15.10 -0.43
CA GLU A 225 2.94 13.90 -0.97
C GLU A 225 3.44 12.61 -0.31
N VAL A 226 4.72 12.55 0.03
CA VAL A 226 5.35 11.40 0.71
C VAL A 226 4.82 11.26 2.14
N ASP A 227 4.69 12.37 2.86
CA ASP A 227 4.14 12.43 4.22
C ASP A 227 2.65 12.02 4.22
N ALA A 228 1.90 12.49 3.21
CA ALA A 228 0.51 12.10 3.02
C ALA A 228 0.38 10.59 2.73
N PHE A 229 1.22 10.05 1.86
CA PHE A 229 1.22 8.63 1.54
C PHE A 229 1.53 7.78 2.76
N GLU A 230 2.59 8.11 3.51
CA GLU A 230 2.97 7.36 4.71
C GLU A 230 1.85 7.39 5.77
N LYS A 231 1.31 8.58 6.07
CA LYS A 231 0.23 8.71 7.06
C LYS A 231 -1.04 7.97 6.64
N LEU A 232 -1.38 8.00 5.35
CA LEU A 232 -2.54 7.26 4.83
C LEU A 232 -2.33 5.75 4.88
N MET A 233 -1.12 5.27 4.61
CA MET A 233 -0.78 3.84 4.75
C MET A 233 -0.84 3.38 6.21
N ARG A 234 -0.44 4.23 7.17
CA ARG A 234 -0.57 3.97 8.61
C ARG A 234 -2.02 3.84 9.08
N LEU A 235 -3.01 4.35 8.32
CA LEU A 235 -4.43 4.13 8.63
C LEU A 235 -4.85 2.66 8.46
N SER A 236 -4.04 1.83 7.79
CA SER A 236 -4.27 0.38 7.62
C SER A 236 -5.68 0.03 7.11
N LEU A 237 -6.23 0.88 6.22
CA LEU A 237 -7.54 0.68 5.63
C LEU A 237 -7.56 -0.62 4.83
N LYS A 238 -8.70 -1.34 4.83
CA LYS A 238 -8.81 -2.64 4.15
C LYS A 238 -9.88 -2.61 3.05
N GLY A 239 -9.55 -3.19 1.90
CA GLY A 239 -10.52 -3.51 0.84
C GLY A 239 -11.21 -2.27 0.26
N HIS A 240 -12.53 -2.15 0.47
CA HIS A 240 -13.31 -1.01 -0.05
C HIS A 240 -12.86 0.33 0.55
N GLN A 241 -12.40 0.34 1.80
CA GLN A 241 -11.98 1.57 2.46
C GLN A 241 -10.71 2.18 1.84
N GLU A 242 -9.84 1.37 1.26
CA GLU A 242 -8.63 1.87 0.57
C GLU A 242 -8.99 2.61 -0.72
N ARG A 243 -10.08 2.22 -1.39
CA ARG A 243 -10.56 2.89 -2.59
C ARG A 243 -11.03 4.32 -2.31
N GLU A 244 -11.56 4.55 -1.10
CA GLU A 244 -11.98 5.87 -0.63
C GLU A 244 -10.83 6.88 -0.62
N ILE A 245 -9.57 6.44 -0.51
CA ILE A 245 -8.40 7.33 -0.62
C ILE A 245 -8.41 8.06 -1.97
N ILE A 246 -8.58 7.31 -3.06
CA ILE A 246 -8.60 7.88 -4.41
C ILE A 246 -9.85 8.75 -4.61
N TYR A 247 -11.02 8.29 -4.16
CA TYR A 247 -12.25 9.07 -4.28
C TYR A 247 -12.19 10.39 -3.52
N ILE A 248 -11.61 10.40 -2.32
CA ILE A 248 -11.47 11.61 -1.50
C ILE A 248 -10.46 12.58 -2.11
N ASN A 249 -9.32 12.10 -2.63
CA ASN A 249 -8.37 12.97 -3.31
C ASN A 249 -9.02 13.70 -4.50
N ILE A 250 -9.77 12.98 -5.34
CA ILE A 250 -10.51 13.58 -6.46
C ILE A 250 -11.58 14.57 -5.95
N HIS A 251 -12.29 14.21 -4.89
CA HIS A 251 -13.28 15.10 -4.27
C HIS A 251 -12.64 16.38 -3.73
N CYS A 252 -11.44 16.31 -3.13
CA CYS A 252 -10.69 17.49 -2.68
C CYS A 252 -10.30 18.40 -3.85
N VAL A 253 -9.84 17.84 -4.97
CA VAL A 253 -9.52 18.62 -6.20
C VAL A 253 -10.73 19.41 -6.70
N LEU A 254 -11.94 18.83 -6.58
CA LEU A 254 -13.19 19.49 -6.98
C LEU A 254 -13.71 20.51 -5.96
N LEU A 255 -13.16 20.54 -4.75
CA LEU A 255 -13.51 21.52 -3.72
C LEU A 255 -12.56 22.72 -3.71
N GLU A 256 -11.34 22.58 -4.23
CA GLU A 256 -10.39 23.68 -4.26
C GLU A 256 -10.71 24.70 -5.38
N PRO A 257 -10.64 26.01 -5.10
CA PRO A 257 -10.94 27.05 -6.09
C PRO A 257 -9.94 27.09 -7.24
N SER A 258 -8.71 26.61 -7.02
CA SER A 258 -7.63 26.51 -8.00
C SER A 258 -7.04 25.11 -7.97
N TYR A 259 -6.50 24.64 -9.10
CA TYR A 259 -5.87 23.33 -9.17
C TYR A 259 -4.62 23.24 -8.28
N ASN A 260 -4.61 22.24 -7.40
CA ASN A 260 -3.48 21.93 -6.54
C ASN A 260 -2.82 20.60 -6.96
N PRO A 261 -1.58 20.63 -7.47
CA PRO A 261 -0.85 19.43 -7.93
C PRO A 261 -0.59 18.40 -6.83
N PHE A 262 -0.65 18.79 -5.55
CA PHE A 262 -0.44 17.88 -4.41
C PHE A 262 -1.32 16.63 -4.48
N TYR A 263 -2.61 16.78 -4.77
CA TYR A 263 -3.52 15.64 -4.84
C TYR A 263 -3.22 14.70 -6.00
N ALA A 264 -2.74 15.23 -7.13
CA ALA A 264 -2.30 14.42 -8.26
C ALA A 264 -1.04 13.62 -7.91
N ALA A 265 -0.08 14.23 -7.22
CA ALA A 265 1.13 13.57 -6.74
C ALA A 265 0.82 12.46 -5.72
N VAL A 266 -0.11 12.67 -4.80
CA VAL A 266 -0.55 11.61 -3.86
C VAL A 266 -1.20 10.46 -4.61
N ILE A 267 -2.15 10.73 -5.53
CA ILE A 267 -2.79 9.71 -6.36
C ILE A 267 -1.75 8.90 -7.16
N GLU A 268 -0.75 9.57 -7.70
CA GLU A 268 0.36 8.96 -8.43
C GLU A 268 1.14 7.98 -7.56
N GLN A 269 1.52 8.36 -6.34
CA GLN A 269 2.24 7.48 -5.42
C GLN A 269 1.44 6.21 -5.11
N PHE A 270 0.14 6.33 -4.88
CA PHE A 270 -0.73 5.16 -4.71
C PHE A 270 -0.81 4.30 -5.99
N CYS A 271 -0.83 4.91 -7.17
CA CYS A 271 -0.83 4.21 -8.44
C CYS A 271 0.49 3.47 -8.73
N CYS A 272 1.63 4.00 -8.28
CA CYS A 272 2.93 3.34 -8.33
C CYS A 272 3.03 2.21 -7.30
N PHE A 273 2.44 2.38 -6.12
CA PHE A 273 2.45 1.35 -5.07
C PHE A 273 1.69 0.07 -5.45
N HIS A 274 0.47 0.18 -6.00
CA HIS A 274 -0.28 -1.02 -6.39
C HIS A 274 -1.27 -0.78 -7.56
N LYS A 275 -1.29 -1.70 -8.54
CA LYS A 275 -2.15 -1.62 -9.75
C LYS A 275 -3.65 -1.47 -9.46
N ARG A 276 -4.12 -1.93 -8.30
CA ARG A 276 -5.52 -1.77 -7.84
C ARG A 276 -5.96 -0.30 -7.77
N PHE A 277 -5.05 0.61 -7.44
CA PHE A 277 -5.33 2.03 -7.37
C PHE A 277 -5.47 2.64 -8.77
N LYS A 278 -4.71 2.16 -9.76
CA LYS A 278 -4.90 2.54 -11.18
C LYS A 278 -6.31 2.21 -11.67
N LEU A 279 -6.81 1.01 -11.35
CA LEU A 279 -8.16 0.59 -11.72
C LEU A 279 -9.23 1.42 -10.98
N THR A 280 -9.04 1.67 -9.69
CA THR A 280 -9.95 2.50 -8.89
C THR A 280 -10.00 3.94 -9.42
N LEU A 281 -8.84 4.51 -9.78
CA LEU A 281 -8.72 5.84 -10.37
C LEU A 281 -9.43 5.92 -11.72
N GLN A 282 -9.29 4.91 -12.58
CA GLN A 282 -9.98 4.85 -13.86
C GLN A 282 -11.51 4.90 -13.68
N TYR A 283 -12.07 4.07 -12.79
CA TYR A 283 -13.50 4.09 -12.52
C TYR A 283 -13.96 5.40 -11.86
N ALA A 284 -13.16 5.93 -10.92
CA ALA A 284 -13.47 7.19 -10.27
C ALA A 284 -13.53 8.37 -11.25
N ILE A 285 -12.58 8.43 -12.19
CA ILE A 285 -12.59 9.43 -13.26
C ILE A 285 -13.81 9.25 -14.15
N TRP A 286 -14.14 8.02 -14.57
CA TRP A 286 -15.33 7.76 -15.38
C TRP A 286 -16.63 8.22 -14.70
N ASP A 287 -16.76 8.02 -13.40
CA ASP A 287 -17.95 8.45 -12.68
C ASP A 287 -18.03 9.98 -12.58
N ARG A 288 -16.90 10.67 -12.38
CA ARG A 288 -16.88 12.15 -12.40
C ARG A 288 -17.15 12.73 -13.79
N ILE A 289 -16.63 12.07 -14.83
CA ILE A 289 -16.87 12.40 -16.24
C ILE A 289 -18.38 12.35 -16.55
N LYS A 290 -19.09 11.31 -16.12
CA LYS A 290 -20.57 11.21 -16.31
C LYS A 290 -21.34 12.34 -15.62
N GLU A 291 -20.79 12.91 -14.55
CA GLU A 291 -21.42 13.96 -13.74
C GLU A 291 -21.01 15.38 -14.16
N LEU A 292 -20.24 15.59 -15.24
CA LEU A 292 -19.74 16.94 -15.62
C LEU A 292 -20.84 17.99 -15.82
N SER A 293 -22.03 17.58 -16.28
CA SER A 293 -23.14 18.49 -16.54
C SER A 293 -23.70 19.15 -15.27
N SER A 294 -23.47 18.56 -14.10
CA SER A 294 -23.91 19.10 -12.81
C SER A 294 -22.82 19.91 -12.09
N MET A 295 -21.59 19.96 -12.62
CA MET A 295 -20.45 20.63 -12.01
C MET A 295 -20.31 22.09 -12.46
N GLU A 296 -19.58 22.90 -11.69
CA GLU A 296 -19.25 24.29 -12.07
C GLU A 296 -18.04 24.35 -13.03
N MET A 297 -17.86 25.46 -13.75
CA MET A 297 -16.82 25.56 -14.80
C MET A 297 -15.39 25.40 -14.25
N TRP A 298 -15.11 25.95 -13.07
CA TRP A 298 -13.81 25.81 -12.42
C TRP A 298 -13.55 24.37 -11.96
N GLN A 299 -14.58 23.66 -11.48
CA GLN A 299 -14.48 22.24 -11.11
C GLN A 299 -14.13 21.37 -12.30
N ARG A 300 -14.76 21.63 -13.46
CA ARG A 300 -14.41 20.95 -14.72
C ARG A 300 -12.96 21.20 -15.12
N THR A 301 -12.50 22.44 -14.96
CA THR A 301 -11.11 22.82 -15.27
C THR A 301 -10.12 22.11 -14.35
N ASN A 302 -10.37 22.05 -13.04
CA ASN A 302 -9.51 21.32 -12.10
C ASN A 302 -9.49 19.81 -12.39
N LEU A 303 -10.64 19.23 -12.74
CA LEU A 303 -10.73 17.82 -13.13
C LEU A 303 -9.99 17.54 -14.43
N ALA A 304 -10.06 18.46 -15.41
CA ALA A 304 -9.30 18.39 -16.65
C ALA A 304 -7.80 18.33 -16.39
N LEU A 305 -7.31 19.22 -15.52
CA LEU A 305 -5.90 19.30 -15.14
C LEU A 305 -5.43 18.03 -14.42
N LEU A 306 -6.26 17.51 -13.50
CA LEU A 306 -5.98 16.24 -12.82
C LEU A 306 -5.86 15.08 -13.80
N ILE A 307 -6.83 14.94 -14.71
CA ILE A 307 -6.84 13.87 -15.73
C ILE A 307 -5.61 13.99 -16.63
N GLY A 308 -5.26 15.21 -17.04
CA GLY A 308 -4.06 15.49 -17.81
C GLY A 308 -2.78 15.02 -17.14
N GLU A 309 -2.59 15.41 -15.88
CA GLU A 309 -1.42 15.02 -15.12
C GLU A 309 -1.36 13.50 -14.91
N CYS A 310 -2.49 12.86 -14.60
CA CYS A 310 -2.58 11.40 -14.44
C CYS A 310 -2.24 10.63 -15.73
N ILE A 311 -2.62 11.17 -16.89
CA ILE A 311 -2.29 10.58 -18.21
C ILE A 311 -0.81 10.78 -18.49
N MET A 312 -0.28 11.99 -18.31
CA MET A 312 1.13 12.31 -18.55
C MET A 312 2.07 11.45 -17.70
N LYS A 313 1.71 11.21 -16.44
CA LYS A 313 2.47 10.37 -15.52
C LYS A 313 2.18 8.86 -15.64
N ARG A 314 1.36 8.45 -16.62
CA ARG A 314 0.97 7.04 -16.88
C ARG A 314 0.34 6.34 -15.67
N SER A 315 -0.30 7.12 -14.79
CA SER A 315 -1.14 6.59 -13.71
C SER A 315 -2.43 6.01 -14.28
N VAL A 316 -2.97 6.62 -15.35
CA VAL A 316 -4.14 6.17 -16.11
C VAL A 316 -3.84 6.19 -17.61
N GLY A 317 -4.40 5.23 -18.35
CA GLY A 317 -4.34 5.24 -19.81
C GLY A 317 -5.31 6.25 -20.42
N ILE A 318 -4.98 6.74 -21.62
CA ILE A 318 -5.84 7.64 -22.41
C ILE A 318 -7.22 7.05 -22.73
N THR A 319 -7.38 5.73 -22.62
CA THR A 319 -8.67 5.02 -22.73
C THR A 319 -9.72 5.52 -21.73
N VAL A 320 -9.32 6.24 -20.67
CA VAL A 320 -10.25 6.87 -19.75
C VAL A 320 -11.15 7.90 -20.45
N LEU A 321 -10.69 8.51 -21.55
CA LEU A 321 -11.43 9.49 -22.34
C LEU A 321 -12.56 8.87 -23.19
N LYS A 322 -12.63 7.54 -23.29
CA LYS A 322 -13.64 6.83 -24.10
C LYS A 322 -15.10 7.12 -23.66
N VAL A 323 -15.30 7.54 -22.41
CA VAL A 323 -16.63 7.62 -21.79
C VAL A 323 -17.40 8.92 -22.08
N GLY A 324 -16.87 9.81 -22.93
CA GLY A 324 -17.80 10.60 -23.74
C GLY A 324 -17.21 11.67 -24.66
N CYS A 325 -18.12 12.30 -25.41
CA CYS A 325 -17.80 13.20 -26.52
C CYS A 325 -17.93 14.71 -26.19
N LYS A 326 -18.25 15.09 -24.95
CA LYS A 326 -18.42 16.51 -24.52
C LYS A 326 -17.16 17.15 -23.89
N TYR A 327 -15.98 16.52 -24.02
CA TYR A 327 -14.77 16.77 -23.21
C TYR A 327 -13.68 17.51 -24.01
N LEU A 328 -14.12 18.38 -24.93
CA LEU A 328 -13.31 19.14 -25.87
C LEU A 328 -12.36 20.14 -25.18
N THR A 329 -12.79 20.70 -24.06
CA THR A 329 -12.03 21.64 -23.22
C THR A 329 -10.90 20.95 -22.46
N GLU A 330 -11.16 19.73 -22.00
CA GLU A 330 -10.25 18.91 -21.20
C GLU A 330 -9.08 18.42 -22.05
N ILE A 331 -9.37 17.87 -23.23
CA ILE A 331 -8.35 17.48 -24.21
C ILE A 331 -7.54 18.71 -24.66
N ARG A 332 -8.18 19.87 -24.83
CA ARG A 332 -7.48 21.12 -25.19
C ARG A 332 -6.42 21.52 -24.15
N HIS A 333 -6.74 21.42 -22.86
CA HIS A 333 -5.78 21.73 -21.79
C HIS A 333 -4.63 20.71 -21.69
N ILE A 334 -4.95 19.41 -21.83
CA ILE A 334 -3.95 18.34 -21.82
C ILE A 334 -2.94 18.56 -22.95
N LEU A 335 -3.42 18.87 -24.15
CA LEU A 335 -2.56 19.14 -25.30
C LEU A 335 -1.78 20.45 -25.19
N ALA A 336 -2.39 21.50 -24.61
CA ALA A 336 -1.71 22.78 -24.43
C ALA A 336 -0.47 22.67 -23.51
N ASN A 337 -0.59 21.92 -22.40
CA ASN A 337 0.44 21.85 -21.35
C ASN A 337 1.45 20.69 -21.50
N SER A 338 1.23 19.76 -22.43
CA SER A 338 2.10 18.58 -22.61
C SER A 338 3.23 18.81 -23.62
N SER A 339 4.42 18.25 -23.41
CA SER A 339 5.50 18.28 -24.43
C SER A 339 5.14 17.42 -25.65
N GLU A 340 5.66 17.77 -26.83
CA GLU A 340 5.38 17.04 -28.08
C GLU A 340 5.81 15.55 -27.99
N ASP A 341 6.92 15.25 -27.33
CA ASP A 341 7.41 13.88 -27.12
C ASP A 341 6.48 13.04 -26.23
N SER A 342 5.97 13.64 -25.14
CA SER A 342 5.04 12.94 -24.24
C SER A 342 3.70 12.63 -24.93
N VAL A 343 3.24 13.56 -25.76
CA VAL A 343 2.05 13.36 -26.60
C VAL A 343 2.31 12.25 -27.62
N ALA A 344 3.46 12.26 -28.30
CA ALA A 344 3.81 11.20 -29.25
C ALA A 344 3.83 9.81 -28.59
N ASP A 345 4.43 9.67 -27.41
CA ASP A 345 4.49 8.41 -26.68
C ASP A 345 3.11 7.91 -26.21
N LEU A 346 2.25 8.82 -25.77
CA LEU A 346 0.88 8.50 -25.36
C LEU A 346 0.04 7.98 -26.53
N PHE A 347 0.14 8.63 -27.68
CA PHE A 347 -0.66 8.28 -28.86
C PHE A 347 -0.08 7.10 -29.65
N LYS A 348 1.24 6.88 -29.66
CA LYS A 348 1.87 5.69 -30.27
C LYS A 348 1.34 4.37 -29.71
N ILE A 349 0.98 4.31 -28.42
CA ILE A 349 0.42 3.11 -27.78
C ILE A 349 -1.00 2.83 -28.29
N ILE A 350 -1.78 3.87 -28.55
CA ILE A 350 -3.15 3.78 -29.08
C ILE A 350 -3.12 3.38 -30.55
N VAL A 351 -2.26 4.05 -31.33
CA VAL A 351 -2.11 3.88 -32.78
C VAL A 351 -1.73 2.44 -33.12
N LYS A 352 -0.82 1.83 -32.35
CA LYS A 352 -0.43 0.41 -32.52
C LYS A 352 -1.53 -0.61 -32.15
N SER A 353 -2.60 -0.20 -31.47
CA SER A 353 -3.64 -1.11 -30.99
C SER A 353 -4.73 -1.30 -32.06
N SER A 354 -4.69 -2.42 -32.79
CA SER A 354 -5.61 -2.75 -33.90
C SER A 354 -7.10 -2.73 -33.53
N ASP A 355 -7.44 -3.00 -32.26
CA ASP A 355 -8.82 -3.05 -31.74
C ASP A 355 -9.49 -1.66 -31.59
N GLN A 356 -8.74 -0.56 -31.78
CA GLN A 356 -9.24 0.80 -31.53
C GLN A 356 -9.33 1.67 -32.79
N ARG A 357 -9.31 1.09 -34.00
CA ARG A 357 -9.38 1.81 -35.29
C ARG A 357 -10.54 2.81 -35.39
N LEU A 358 -11.74 2.45 -34.93
CA LEU A 358 -12.91 3.35 -34.95
C LEU A 358 -12.76 4.55 -33.99
N PHE A 359 -12.05 4.37 -32.87
CA PHE A 359 -11.75 5.44 -31.93
C PHE A 359 -10.70 6.41 -32.49
N ILE A 360 -9.68 5.87 -33.18
CA ILE A 360 -8.65 6.66 -33.88
C ILE A 360 -9.28 7.52 -34.98
N GLN A 361 -10.15 6.94 -35.82
CA GLN A 361 -10.86 7.68 -36.86
C GLN A 361 -11.81 8.75 -36.28
N GLY A 362 -12.51 8.42 -35.19
CA GLY A 362 -13.33 9.40 -34.46
C GLY A 362 -12.50 10.55 -33.89
N LEU A 363 -11.30 10.26 -33.39
CA LEU A 363 -10.36 11.26 -32.87
C LEU A 363 -9.75 12.12 -34.00
N GLN A 364 -9.45 11.55 -35.17
CA GLN A 364 -8.98 12.30 -36.35
C GLN A 364 -10.03 13.31 -36.83
N ILE A 365 -11.28 12.86 -37.03
CA ILE A 365 -12.39 13.75 -37.44
C ILE A 365 -12.60 14.85 -36.40
N PHE A 366 -12.48 14.50 -35.12
CA PHE A 366 -12.59 15.43 -34.02
C PHE A 366 -11.46 16.48 -34.00
N ILE A 367 -10.20 16.07 -34.21
CA ILE A 367 -9.05 16.98 -34.32
C ILE A 367 -9.24 17.93 -35.51
N GLN A 368 -9.73 17.43 -36.64
CA GLN A 368 -10.05 18.25 -37.82
C GLN A 368 -11.18 19.25 -37.56
N MET A 369 -12.25 18.86 -36.85
CA MET A 369 -13.31 19.79 -36.43
C MET A 369 -12.81 20.85 -35.44
N MET A 370 -11.87 20.50 -34.55
CA MET A 370 -11.27 21.42 -33.58
C MET A 370 -10.31 22.42 -34.21
N LEU A 371 -9.63 22.02 -35.28
CA LEU A 371 -8.78 22.89 -36.10
C LEU A 371 -9.59 23.94 -36.87
N GLN A 372 -10.89 23.70 -37.12
CA GLN A 372 -11.79 24.61 -37.86
C GLN A 372 -12.53 25.62 -36.97
N THR A 373 -12.56 25.44 -35.65
CA THR A 373 -13.39 26.23 -34.72
C THR A 373 -12.66 27.34 -33.93
N ASN A 374 -11.32 27.43 -34.01
CA ASN A 374 -10.54 28.44 -33.26
C ASN A 374 -9.73 29.35 -34.20
N GLU A 375 -10.31 30.48 -34.63
CA GLU A 375 -9.57 31.59 -35.27
C GLU A 375 -9.09 32.66 -34.25
N SER A 376 -9.28 32.48 -32.94
CA SER A 376 -8.87 33.46 -31.93
C SER A 376 -7.50 33.16 -31.30
N ASP A 377 -6.55 34.00 -31.72
CA ASP A 377 -5.19 34.42 -31.30
C ASP A 377 -4.43 33.81 -30.10
N ASP A 378 -5.02 33.04 -29.19
CA ASP A 378 -4.33 32.49 -27.99
C ASP A 378 -3.81 31.04 -28.18
N GLY A 379 -3.85 30.54 -29.41
CA GLY A 379 -3.79 29.10 -29.73
C GLY A 379 -2.56 28.59 -30.49
N SER A 380 -1.48 29.36 -30.67
CA SER A 380 -0.39 28.97 -31.60
C SER A 380 0.30 27.65 -31.25
N LYS A 381 0.60 27.41 -29.96
CA LYS A 381 1.18 26.15 -29.44
C LYS A 381 0.20 24.98 -29.46
N PHE A 382 -1.09 25.26 -29.31
CA PHE A 382 -2.13 24.23 -29.36
C PHE A 382 -2.37 23.78 -30.80
N TYR A 383 -2.37 24.72 -31.74
CA TYR A 383 -2.54 24.47 -33.17
C TYR A 383 -1.35 23.72 -33.79
N SER A 384 -0.11 24.03 -33.37
CA SER A 384 1.08 23.28 -33.79
C SER A 384 1.05 21.83 -33.30
N LYS A 385 0.67 21.61 -32.04
CA LYS A 385 0.54 20.27 -31.46
C LYS A 385 -0.63 19.47 -32.03
N LEU A 386 -1.74 20.12 -32.39
CA LEU A 386 -2.85 19.47 -33.10
C LEU A 386 -2.42 19.01 -34.50
N LYS A 387 -1.63 19.82 -35.23
CA LYS A 387 -1.05 19.41 -36.51
C LYS A 387 -0.07 18.24 -36.35
N PHE A 388 0.77 18.27 -35.32
CA PHE A 388 1.69 17.16 -34.99
C PHE A 388 0.93 15.87 -34.67
N LEU A 389 -0.17 15.97 -33.91
CA LEU A 389 -1.05 14.85 -33.61
C LEU A 389 -1.75 14.28 -34.85
N SER A 390 -2.22 15.14 -35.76
CA SER A 390 -2.75 14.69 -37.06
C SER A 390 -1.69 13.89 -37.81
N SER A 391 -0.44 14.38 -37.86
CA SER A 391 0.67 13.66 -38.52
C SER A 391 0.92 12.27 -37.94
N ILE A 392 0.85 12.11 -36.61
CA ILE A 392 1.04 10.80 -35.96
C ILE A 392 -0.14 9.85 -36.23
N LEU A 393 -1.36 10.38 -36.33
CA LEU A 393 -2.57 9.57 -36.57
C LEU A 393 -2.72 9.21 -38.06
N ASP A 394 -2.22 10.05 -38.96
CA ASP A 394 -2.28 9.87 -40.41
C ASP A 394 -1.22 8.88 -40.93
N ASP A 395 -0.08 8.71 -40.24
CA ASP A 395 1.00 7.78 -40.64
C ASP A 395 0.56 6.30 -40.71
N ASP A 396 -0.47 5.89 -39.95
CA ASP A 396 -1.01 4.52 -39.96
C ASP A 396 -2.18 4.33 -40.95
N SER A 397 -2.59 5.37 -41.69
CA SER A 397 -3.65 5.27 -42.71
C SER A 397 -3.19 4.65 -44.04
N ASN A 398 -1.88 4.34 -44.16
CA ASN A 398 -1.27 3.76 -45.37
C ASN A 398 -0.98 2.24 -45.29
N TYR A 399 -1.51 1.51 -44.30
CA TYR A 399 -1.39 0.04 -44.22
C TYR A 399 -2.71 -0.72 -43.94
#